data_AF-A0A537ZV87-F1
#
_entry.id   AF-A0A537ZV87-F1
#
_cell.length_a   1.000
_cell.length_b   1.000
_cell.length_c   1.000
_cell.angle_alpha   90.00
_cell.angle_beta   90.00
_cell.angle_gamma   90.00
#
_symmetry.space_group_name_H-M   'P 1'
#
loop_
_entity.id
_entity.type
_entity.pdbx_description
1 polymer ?
#
loop_
_entity_poly.entity_id
_entity_poly.type
_entity_poly.pdbx_seq_one_letter_code
_entity_poly.pdbx_strand_id
1 'polypeptide(L)'
;MTGWFVAAAVLVAALIPCGWVCLRRTFEEGVVAVQLAGTIAGLALLVLAEAERREPFGVLAVVLVALSLAGTLIFMRFLERMR
;
A
#
# COMPACT_ATOMS: atom_id res chain seq x y z
N MET A 1 18.25 7.31 -17.01
CA MET A 1 17.44 6.34 -16.24
C MET A 1 17.47 6.80 -14.79
N THR A 2 16.55 7.68 -14.43
CA THR A 2 16.50 8.33 -13.11
C THR A 2 16.29 7.26 -12.04
N GLY A 3 17.11 7.23 -10.98
CA GLY A 3 17.03 6.22 -9.92
C GLY A 3 15.65 6.07 -9.28
N TRP A 4 14.80 7.07 -9.45
CA TRP A 4 13.38 7.08 -9.10
C TRP A 4 12.55 5.98 -9.78
N PHE A 5 12.79 5.66 -11.05
CA PHE A 5 12.09 4.53 -11.71
C PHE A 5 12.48 3.18 -11.12
N VAL A 6 13.75 3.03 -10.70
CA VAL A 6 14.22 1.81 -10.02
C VAL A 6 13.58 1.69 -8.65
N ALA A 7 13.49 2.78 -7.89
CA ALA A 7 12.81 2.80 -6.60
C ALA A 7 11.31 2.42 -6.72
N ALA A 8 10.61 2.93 -7.74
CA ALA A 8 9.23 2.54 -8.02
C ALA A 8 9.10 1.05 -8.36
N ALA A 9 9.99 0.52 -9.20
CA ALA A 9 10.00 -0.90 -9.56
C ALA A 9 10.25 -1.80 -8.34
N VAL A 10 11.16 -1.40 -7.43
CA VAL A 10 11.43 -2.13 -6.18
C VAL A 10 10.22 -2.12 -5.25
N LEU A 11 9.52 -0.99 -5.12
CA LEU A 11 8.30 -0.89 -4.30
C LEU A 11 7.16 -1.74 -4.87
N VAL A 12 7.01 -1.80 -6.19
CA VAL A 12 6.04 -2.70 -6.85
C VAL A 12 6.43 -4.17 -6.64
N ALA A 13 7.72 -4.50 -6.72
CA ALA A 13 8.19 -5.85 -6.43
C ALA A 13 7.93 -6.25 -4.96
N ALA A 14 8.00 -5.30 -4.02
CA ALA A 14 7.69 -5.52 -2.60
C ALA A 14 6.20 -5.79 -2.34
N LEU A 15 5.30 -5.50 -3.28
CA LEU A 15 3.88 -5.86 -3.18
C LEU A 15 3.65 -7.37 -3.32
N ILE A 16 4.49 -8.08 -4.08
CA ILE A 16 4.41 -9.52 -4.32
C ILE A 16 4.53 -10.33 -3.02
N PRO A 17 5.55 -10.12 -2.16
CA PRO A 17 5.63 -10.82 -0.88
C PRO A 17 4.50 -10.42 0.07
N CYS A 18 4.02 -9.16 0.06
CA CYS A 18 2.85 -8.76 0.86
C CYS A 18 1.58 -9.53 0.46
N GLY A 19 1.32 -9.68 -0.84
CA GLY A 19 0.21 -10.49 -1.35
C GLY A 19 0.35 -11.97 -0.99
N TRP A 20 1.58 -12.50 -1.03
CA TRP A 20 1.87 -13.88 -0.62
C TRP A 20 1.60 -14.12 0.87
N VAL A 21 2.01 -13.19 1.74
CA VAL A 21 1.75 -13.25 3.18
C VAL A 21 0.24 -13.16 3.46
N CYS A 22 -0.49 -12.27 2.77
CA CYS A 22 -1.95 -12.19 2.88
C CYS A 22 -2.65 -13.52 2.57
N LEU A 23 -2.16 -14.27 1.59
CA LEU A 23 -2.78 -15.53 1.18
C LEU A 23 -2.45 -16.73 2.09
N ARG A 24 -1.32 -16.67 2.81
CA ARG A 24 -0.76 -17.84 3.52
C ARG A 24 -0.76 -17.77 5.04
N ARG A 25 -0.90 -16.59 5.65
CA ARG A 25 -0.81 -16.41 7.10
C ARG A 25 -2.19 -16.27 7.77
N THR A 26 -2.20 -16.31 9.10
CA THR A 26 -3.40 -16.15 9.93
C THR A 26 -4.07 -14.81 9.68
N PHE A 27 -5.38 -14.72 9.96
CA PHE A 27 -6.20 -13.52 9.69
C PHE A 27 -5.59 -12.22 10.24
N GLU A 28 -5.00 -12.27 11.45
CA GLU A 28 -4.37 -11.13 12.10
C GLU A 28 -3.15 -10.63 11.32
N GLU A 29 -2.30 -11.56 10.86
CA GLU A 29 -1.12 -11.24 10.04
C GLU A 29 -1.51 -10.80 8.62
N GLY A 30 -2.62 -11.32 8.09
CA GLY A 30 -3.18 -10.91 6.80
C GLY A 30 -3.64 -9.45 6.79
N VAL A 31 -4.34 -9.00 7.84
CA VAL A 31 -4.78 -7.60 7.97
C VAL A 31 -3.59 -6.64 8.03
N VAL A 32 -2.54 -6.99 8.79
CA VAL A 32 -1.29 -6.22 8.86
C VAL A 32 -0.58 -6.18 7.51
N ALA A 33 -0.55 -7.31 6.78
CA ALA A 33 0.04 -7.37 5.45
C ALA A 33 -0.70 -6.51 4.41
N VAL A 34 -2.04 -6.43 4.48
CA VAL A 34 -2.84 -5.53 3.63
C VAL A 34 -2.56 -4.05 3.96
N GLN A 35 -2.45 -3.70 5.24
CA GLN A 35 -2.10 -2.34 5.67
C GLN A 35 -0.71 -1.92 5.15
N LEU A 36 0.27 -2.81 5.26
CA LEU A 36 1.63 -2.60 4.74
C LEU A 36 1.62 -2.46 3.22
N ALA A 37 0.86 -3.30 2.50
CA ALA A 37 0.76 -3.24 1.05
C ALA A 37 0.23 -1.88 0.56
N GLY A 38 -0.81 -1.33 1.22
CA GLY A 38 -1.34 -0.02 0.85
C GLY A 38 -0.38 1.13 1.14
N THR A 39 0.42 1.02 2.21
CA THR A 39 1.47 1.99 2.52
C THR A 39 2.58 1.95 1.47
N ILE A 40 3.03 0.76 1.07
CA ILE A 40 4.04 0.55 0.02
C ILE A 40 3.53 1.08 -1.33
N ALA A 41 2.26 0.82 -1.68
CA ALA A 41 1.64 1.33 -2.89
C ALA A 41 1.57 2.87 -2.91
N GLY A 42 1.24 3.49 -1.76
CA GLY A 42 1.28 4.94 -1.58
C GLY A 42 2.66 5.54 -1.79
N LEU A 43 3.69 4.93 -1.18
CA LEU A 43 5.09 5.34 -1.39
C LEU A 43 5.53 5.17 -2.85
N ALA A 44 5.08 4.12 -3.53
CA ALA A 44 5.38 3.90 -4.94
C ALA A 44 4.80 5.02 -5.83
N LEU A 45 3.55 5.42 -5.58
CA LEU A 45 2.91 6.55 -6.28
C LEU A 45 3.61 7.89 -5.99
N LEU A 46 4.09 8.09 -4.76
CA LEU A 46 4.79 9.31 -4.36
C LEU A 46 6.17 9.42 -5.03
N VAL A 47 6.92 8.32 -5.09
CA VAL A 47 8.18 8.21 -5.83
C VAL A 47 7.95 8.45 -7.33
N LEU A 48 6.84 7.95 -7.88
CA LEU A 48 6.46 8.19 -9.28
C LEU A 48 6.11 9.66 -9.53
N ALA A 49 5.46 10.33 -8.58
CA ALA A 49 5.15 11.76 -8.65
C ALA A 49 6.41 12.63 -8.73
N GLU A 50 7.40 12.33 -7.88
CA GLU A 50 8.71 12.98 -7.89
C GLU A 50 9.49 12.69 -9.18
N ALA A 51 9.41 11.45 -9.70
CA ALA A 51 10.07 11.08 -10.94
C ALA A 51 9.54 11.85 -12.17
N GLU A 52 8.22 12.07 -12.22
CA GLU A 52 7.53 12.63 -13.38
C GLU A 52 7.37 14.16 -13.29
N ARG A 53 7.63 14.79 -12.12
CA ARG A 53 7.29 16.18 -11.79
C ARG A 53 5.84 16.57 -12.15
N ARG A 54 4.94 15.58 -12.20
CA ARG A 54 3.53 15.77 -12.50
C ARG A 54 2.74 15.76 -11.19
N GLU A 55 2.22 16.93 -10.88
CA GLU A 55 1.36 17.28 -9.74
C GLU A 55 0.24 16.27 -9.40
N PRO A 56 -0.47 15.63 -10.35
CA PRO A 56 -1.58 14.73 -10.01
C PRO A 56 -1.18 13.43 -9.27
N PHE A 57 0.05 12.94 -9.42
CA PHE A 57 0.45 11.67 -8.80
C PHE A 57 0.64 11.77 -7.28
N GLY A 58 1.02 12.94 -6.77
CA GLY A 58 1.20 13.18 -5.33
C GLY A 58 -0.13 13.13 -4.57
N VAL A 59 -1.20 13.70 -5.15
CA VAL A 59 -2.54 13.65 -4.57
C VAL A 59 -3.07 12.22 -4.54
N LEU A 60 -2.86 11.45 -5.62
CA LEU A 60 -3.26 10.05 -5.69
C LEU A 60 -2.54 9.20 -4.64
N ALA A 61 -1.25 9.42 -4.40
CA ALA A 61 -0.50 8.73 -3.34
C ALA A 61 -1.12 8.95 -1.96
N VAL A 62 -1.39 10.20 -1.61
CA VAL A 62 -1.97 10.57 -0.31
C VAL A 62 -3.37 9.99 -0.13
N VAL A 63 -4.21 10.08 -1.17
CA VAL A 63 -5.57 9.54 -1.15
C VAL A 63 -5.55 8.01 -1.00
N LEU A 64 -4.65 7.31 -1.70
CA LEU A 64 -4.53 5.86 -1.62
C LEU A 64 -4.09 5.40 -0.21
N VAL A 65 -3.13 6.11 0.40
CA VAL A 65 -2.69 5.82 1.78
C VAL A 65 -3.82 6.02 2.77
N ALA A 66 -4.54 7.14 2.67
CA ALA A 66 -5.66 7.45 3.54
C ALA A 66 -6.80 6.42 3.41
N LEU A 67 -7.15 6.05 2.17
CA LEU A 67 -8.16 5.03 1.89
C LEU A 67 -7.74 3.64 2.35
N SER A 68 -6.48 3.26 2.17
CA SER A 68 -5.98 1.98 2.67
C SER A 68 -6.04 1.92 4.19
N LEU A 69 -5.68 3.00 4.89
CA LEU A 69 -5.82 3.08 6.34
C LEU A 69 -7.28 2.95 6.79
N ALA A 70 -8.17 3.74 6.20
CA ALA A 70 -9.59 3.72 6.52
C ALA A 70 -10.22 2.35 6.25
N GLY A 71 -9.91 1.73 5.10
CA GLY A 71 -10.42 0.42 4.72
C GLY A 71 -10.03 -0.68 5.70
N THR A 72 -8.77 -0.72 6.13
CA THR A 72 -8.31 -1.73 7.11
C THR A 72 -8.93 -1.52 8.48
N LEU A 73 -9.07 -0.26 8.95
CA LEU A 73 -9.72 0.05 10.22
C LEU A 73 -11.22 -0.34 10.22
N ILE A 74 -11.93 -0.06 9.12
CA ILE A 74 -13.34 -0.45 8.96
C ILE A 74 -13.46 -1.98 8.97
N PHE A 75 -12.57 -2.68 8.26
CA PHE A 75 -12.55 -4.14 8.22
C PHE A 75 -12.30 -4.75 9.60
N MET A 76 -11.32 -4.21 10.34
CA MET A 76 -11.00 -4.65 11.70
C MET A 76 -12.18 -4.42 12.65
N ARG A 77 -12.81 -3.24 12.59
CA ARG A 77 -13.99 -2.90 13.40
C ARG A 77 -15.20 -3.78 13.06
N PHE A 78 -15.39 -4.15 11.80
CA PHE A 78 -16.45 -5.06 11.38
C PHE A 78 -16.22 -6.46 11.97
N LEU A 79 -14.96 -6.90 11.99
CA LEU A 79 -14.54 -8.18 12.56
C LEU A 79 -14.71 -8.24 14.09
N GLU A 80 -14.32 -7.18 14.81
CA GLU A 80 -14.57 -7.04 16.25
C GLU A 80 -16.05 -7.11 16.58
N ARG A 81 -16.93 -6.64 15.69
CA ARG A 81 -18.38 -6.62 15.91
C ARG A 81 -19.06 -7.95 15.59
N MET A 82 -18.41 -8.85 14.85
CA MET A 82 -18.90 -10.20 14.56
C MET A 82 -18.39 -11.28 15.54
N ARG A 83 -17.46 -10.92 16.43
CA ARG A 83 -16.95 -11.79 17.49
C ARG A 83 -17.71 -11.59 18.80
#